data_AF-Q7VAG8-F1
#
_entry.id   AF-Q7VAG8-F1
#
_cell.length_a   1.000
_cell.length_b   1.000
_cell.length_c   1.000
_cell.angle_alpha   90.00
_cell.angle_beta   90.00
_cell.angle_gamma   90.00
#
_symmetry.space_group_name_H-M   'P 1'
#
loop_
_entity.id
_entity.type
_entity.pdbx_description
1 polymer ?
#
loop_
_entity_poly.entity_id
_entity_poly.type
_entity_poly.pdbx_seq_one_letter_code
_entity_poly.pdbx_strand_id
1 'polypeptide(L)' 'METSLRLVMARFLFIPLLFTSTLLISCSTHTNKSKTRALFDTKTEAAEAAKDFNCTGAHKMGDKWMPCEKHPNHGHHNH' A
#
# COMPACT_ATOMS: atom_id res chain seq x y z
N MET A 1 42.91 -35.24 2.56
CA MET A 1 41.44 -35.41 2.71
C MET A 1 40.92 -34.82 4.03
N GLU A 2 41.71 -34.80 5.11
CA GLU A 2 41.31 -34.30 6.44
C GLU A 2 41.13 -32.78 6.56
N THR A 3 41.86 -31.96 5.77
CA THR A 3 41.80 -30.49 5.82
C THR A 3 40.61 -29.91 5.04
N SER A 4 40.26 -30.54 3.92
CA SER A 4 39.10 -30.14 3.11
C SER A 4 37.78 -30.45 3.81
N LEU A 5 37.73 -31.52 4.62
CA LEU A 5 36.52 -31.92 5.36
C LEU A 5 36.21 -30.94 6.50
N ARG A 6 37.23 -30.46 7.22
CA ARG A 6 37.06 -29.45 8.30
C ARG A 6 36.54 -28.11 7.77
N LEU A 7 36.97 -27.71 6.57
CA LEU A 7 36.54 -26.44 5.94
C LEU A 7 35.10 -26.49 5.42
N VAL A 8 34.64 -27.64 4.92
CA VAL A 8 33.25 -27.84 4.46
C VAL A 8 32.27 -27.91 5.64
N MET A 9 32.65 -28.57 6.74
CA MET A 9 31.82 -28.63 7.95
C MET A 9 31.74 -27.27 8.66
N ALA A 10 32.83 -26.47 8.66
CA ALA A 10 32.81 -25.10 9.18
C ALA A 10 31.85 -24.20 8.41
N ARG A 11 31.72 -24.40 7.08
CA ARG A 11 30.72 -23.71 6.25
C ARG A 11 29.30 -24.16 6.59
N PHE A 12 29.07 -25.46 6.77
CA PHE A 12 27.75 -25.99 7.15
C PHE A 12 27.27 -25.54 8.55
N LEU A 13 28.20 -25.29 9.48
CA LEU A 13 27.86 -24.81 10.83
C LEU A 13 27.74 -23.27 10.93
N PHE A 14 28.37 -22.50 10.02
CA PHE A 14 28.25 -21.03 9.98
C PHE A 14 27.08 -20.53 9.14
N ILE A 15 26.66 -21.26 8.11
CA ILE A 15 25.59 -20.83 7.19
C ILE A 15 24.21 -20.70 7.85
N PRO A 16 23.76 -21.55 8.81
CA PRO A 16 22.47 -21.36 9.44
C PRO A 16 22.46 -20.25 10.51
N LEU A 17 23.62 -19.81 11.02
CA LEU A 17 23.69 -18.75 12.06
C LEU A 17 23.38 -17.35 11.50
N LEU A 18 23.61 -17.13 10.20
CA LEU A 18 23.28 -15.86 9.53
C LEU A 18 21.86 -15.84 8.94
N PHE A 19 21.20 -16.98 8.81
CA PHE A 19 19.88 -17.09 8.17
C PHE A 19 18.70 -16.96 9.14
N THR A 20 18.93 -16.94 10.46
CA THR A 20 17.87 -16.84 11.48
C THR A 20 17.41 -15.42 11.77
N SER A 21 18.01 -14.39 11.17
CA SER A 21 17.66 -12.97 11.41
C SER A 21 16.68 -12.35 10.41
N THR A 22 16.18 -13.07 9.41
CA THR A 22 15.12 -12.52 8.52
C THR A 22 13.72 -12.80 9.04
N LEU A 23 13.55 -12.96 10.35
CA LEU A 23 12.24 -12.92 10.99
C LEU A 23 11.97 -11.48 11.46
N LEU A 24 10.84 -10.94 11.02
CA LEU A 24 10.11 -9.79 11.60
C LEU A 24 10.41 -8.37 11.09
N ILE A 25 10.35 -8.10 9.78
CA ILE A 25 9.88 -6.77 9.31
C ILE A 25 9.04 -6.93 8.03
N SER A 26 7.88 -7.58 8.13
CA SER A 26 6.80 -7.34 7.16
C SER A 26 5.92 -6.25 7.75
N CYS A 27 6.34 -5.00 7.54
CA CYS A 27 5.45 -3.87 7.74
C CYS A 27 4.45 -3.94 6.58
N SER A 28 3.24 -4.44 6.82
CA SER A 28 2.11 -4.09 5.97
C SER A 28 1.92 -2.59 6.15
N THR A 29 2.62 -1.79 5.37
CA THR A 29 2.20 -0.42 5.12
C THR A 29 0.83 -0.56 4.47
N HIS A 30 -0.23 -0.47 5.27
CA HIS A 30 -1.51 -0.07 4.75
C HIS A 30 -1.18 1.25 4.06
N THR A 31 -1.08 1.22 2.73
CA THR A 31 -1.18 2.45 1.97
C THR A 31 -2.60 2.90 2.26
N ASN A 32 -2.76 3.68 3.34
CA ASN A 32 -3.68 4.78 3.26
C ASN A 32 -3.11 5.56 2.08
N LYS A 33 -3.55 5.19 0.86
CA LYS A 33 -3.64 6.15 -0.23
C LYS A 33 -4.36 7.28 0.46
N SER A 34 -3.59 8.27 0.92
CA SER A 34 -4.11 9.59 1.19
C SER A 34 -4.92 9.85 -0.05
N LYS A 35 -6.24 9.72 0.08
CA LYS A 35 -7.17 10.02 -0.99
C LYS A 35 -7.03 11.53 -1.08
N THR A 36 -5.96 11.97 -1.73
CA THR A 36 -5.64 13.37 -1.91
C THR A 36 -6.92 13.94 -2.47
N ARG A 37 -7.55 14.84 -1.71
CA ARG A 37 -8.89 15.33 -2.04
C ARG A 37 -8.80 15.93 -3.44
N ALA A 38 -9.27 15.19 -4.43
CA ALA A 38 -9.25 15.59 -5.81
C ALA A 38 -10.40 16.57 -5.99
N LEU A 39 -10.06 17.84 -6.04
CA LEU A 39 -11.00 18.94 -6.22
C LEU A 39 -10.81 19.46 -7.64
N PHE A 40 -11.89 19.51 -8.40
CA PHE A 40 -11.93 19.95 -9.79
C PHE A 40 -12.79 21.21 -9.93
N ASP A 41 -12.53 22.02 -10.95
CA ASP A 41 -13.32 23.23 -11.18
C ASP A 41 -14.62 22.94 -11.96
N THR A 42 -14.66 21.82 -12.70
CA THR A 42 -15.84 21.42 -13.49
C THR A 42 -16.38 20.03 -13.11
N LYS A 43 -17.69 19.85 -13.31
CA LYS A 43 -18.37 18.56 -13.10
C LYS A 43 -17.82 17.46 -14.02
N THR A 44 -17.56 17.80 -15.29
CA THR A 44 -17.11 16.84 -16.29
C THR A 44 -15.75 16.27 -15.93
N GLU A 45 -14.80 17.14 -15.57
CA GLU A 45 -13.45 16.73 -15.18
C GLU A 45 -13.46 15.87 -13.90
N ALA A 46 -14.29 16.24 -12.91
CA ALA A 46 -14.50 15.41 -11.72
C ALA A 46 -15.11 14.03 -12.06
N ALA A 47 -16.03 13.96 -13.01
CA ALA A 47 -16.67 12.71 -13.42
C ALA A 47 -15.73 11.82 -14.24
N GLU A 48 -14.83 12.39 -15.03
CA GLU A 48 -13.79 11.63 -15.74
C GLU A 48 -12.79 11.02 -14.75
N ALA A 49 -12.34 11.80 -13.77
CA ALA A 49 -11.47 11.34 -12.71
C ALA A 49 -12.11 10.27 -11.82
N ALA A 50 -13.45 10.20 -11.74
CA ALA A 50 -14.17 9.19 -10.96
C ALA A 50 -13.76 7.74 -11.32
N LYS A 51 -13.35 7.49 -12.58
CA LYS A 51 -12.84 6.20 -13.04
C LYS A 51 -11.61 5.75 -12.24
N ASP A 52 -10.71 6.68 -11.91
CA ASP A 52 -9.50 6.42 -11.13
C ASP A 52 -9.80 6.08 -9.66
N PHE A 53 -10.96 6.54 -9.17
CA PHE A 53 -11.48 6.24 -7.84
C PHE A 53 -12.42 5.03 -7.83
N ASN A 54 -12.55 4.31 -8.96
CA ASN A 54 -13.45 3.17 -9.14
C ASN A 54 -14.91 3.51 -8.73
N CYS A 55 -15.35 4.71 -9.09
CA CYS A 55 -16.69 5.23 -8.83
C CYS A 55 -17.22 5.98 -10.06
N THR A 56 -18.46 6.46 -9.99
CA THR A 56 -19.10 7.17 -11.12
C THR A 56 -19.67 8.52 -10.71
N GLY A 57 -19.72 9.41 -11.70
CA GLY A 57 -20.26 10.77 -11.59
C GLY A 57 -19.46 11.70 -10.68
N ALA A 58 -20.08 12.81 -10.28
CA ALA A 58 -19.44 13.86 -9.50
C ALA A 58 -20.48 14.66 -8.70
N HIS A 59 -20.09 15.14 -7.52
CA HIS A 59 -20.90 16.01 -6.67
C HIS A 59 -20.20 17.34 -6.38
N LYS A 60 -20.99 18.40 -6.20
CA LYS A 60 -20.47 19.73 -5.86
C LYS A 60 -20.14 19.79 -4.37
N MET A 61 -18.96 20.30 -4.04
CA MET A 61 -18.49 20.56 -2.69
C MET A 61 -18.02 22.02 -2.59
N GLY A 62 -18.89 22.91 -2.11
CA GLY A 62 -18.65 24.35 -2.14
C GLY A 62 -18.61 24.87 -3.57
N ASP A 63 -17.47 25.44 -3.98
CA ASP A 63 -17.25 25.96 -5.34
C ASP A 63 -16.57 24.95 -6.27
N LYS A 64 -16.09 23.82 -5.74
CA LYS A 64 -15.39 22.79 -6.50
C LYS A 64 -16.24 21.53 -6.65
N TRP A 65 -15.78 20.63 -7.50
CA TRP A 65 -16.38 19.34 -7.77
C TRP A 65 -15.48 18.23 -7.25
N MET A 66 -16.08 17.21 -6.64
CA MET A 66 -15.38 16.00 -6.23
C MET A 66 -15.80 14.81 -7.09
N PRO A 67 -14.87 13.87 -7.35
CA PRO A 67 -15.17 12.63 -8.04
C PRO A 67 -16.06 11.75 -7.15
N CYS A 68 -16.86 10.90 -7.80
CA CYS A 68 -17.91 10.06 -7.22
C CYS A 68 -19.16 10.85 -6.82
N GLU A 69 -20.36 10.37 -7.16
CA GLU A 69 -21.63 11.00 -6.71
C GLU A 69 -21.89 10.82 -5.22
N LYS A 70 -21.36 9.75 -4.64
CA LYS A 70 -21.51 9.40 -3.24
C LYS A 70 -20.16 9.02 -2.67
N HIS A 71 -19.93 9.40 -1.43
CA HIS A 71 -18.80 8.87 -0.68
C HIS A 71 -19.11 7.40 -0.37
N PRO A 72 -18.17 6.47 -0.58
CA PRO A 72 -18.33 5.13 -0.01
C PRO A 72 -18.60 5.31 1.48
N ASN A 73 -19.58 4.59 2.02
CA ASN A 73 -19.81 4.55 3.45
C ASN A 73 -18.60 3.84 4.07
N HIS A 74 -17.51 4.59 4.27
CA HIS A 74 -16.34 4.12 4.99
C HIS A 74 -16.81 4.01 6.43
N GLY A 75 -17.28 2.82 6.82
CA GLY A 75 -17.57 2.52 8.22
C GLY A 75 -16.37 2.99 9.02
N HIS A 76 -16.61 3.95 9.93
CA HIS A 76 -15.59 4.41 10.85
C HIS A 76 -15.14 3.19 11.67
N HIS A 77 -14.03 2.58 11.27
CA HIS A 77 -13.28 1.68 12.14
C HIS A 77 -12.60 2.58 13.17
N ASN A 78 -13.36 2.92 14.22
CA ASN A 78 -12.80 3.49 15.44
C ASN A 78 -11.86 2.44 16.02
N HIS A 79 -10.56 2.76 16.06
CA HIS A 79 -9.52 1.91 16.64
C HIS A 79 -9.32 2.24 18.12
#